data_AF-A0A1V5BN88-F1
#
_entry.id   AF-A0A1V5BN88-F1
#
_cell.length_a   1.000
_cell.length_b   1.000
_cell.length_c   1.000
_cell.angle_alpha   90.00
_cell.angle_beta   90.00
_cell.angle_gamma   90.00
#
_symmetry.space_group_name_H-M   'P 1'
#
loop_
_entity.id
_entity.type
_entity.pdbx_description
1 polymer ?
#
loop_
_entity_poly.entity_id
_entity_poly.type
_entity_poly.pdbx_seq_one_letter_code
_entity_poly.pdbx_strand_id
1 'polypeptide(L)'
;MVSGAVEPDEYRLNYWCEEPEKRIGRKEGKTIAKITGGTEFVESVGTTKCQVLTDENIRKLALLIQRIFDSLGAGELHQDIEWVFDGENFTLVQAGNGVALVHF
;
A
#
# COMPACT_ATOMS: atom_id res chain seq x y z
N MET A 1 3.91 -1.55 -4.39
CA MET A 1 4.72 -2.74 -4.77
C MET A 1 6.15 -2.27 -4.86
N VAL A 2 7.07 -2.80 -4.04
CA VAL A 2 8.45 -2.28 -3.94
C VAL A 2 9.24 -2.50 -5.24
N SER A 3 9.00 -3.62 -5.94
CA SER A 3 9.69 -3.96 -7.18
C SER A 3 9.14 -3.30 -8.44
N GLY A 4 7.99 -2.61 -8.37
CA GLY A 4 7.34 -2.00 -9.54
C GLY A 4 6.86 -2.98 -10.62
N ALA A 5 6.90 -4.29 -10.37
CA ALA A 5 6.64 -5.32 -11.39
C ALA A 5 5.18 -5.40 -11.87
N VAL A 6 4.24 -4.82 -11.11
CA VAL A 6 2.81 -4.82 -11.42
C VAL A 6 2.23 -3.45 -11.08
N GLU A 7 1.32 -2.97 -11.92
CA GLU A 7 0.56 -1.74 -11.66
C GLU A 7 -0.44 -1.96 -10.51
N PRO A 8 -0.26 -1.30 -9.34
CA PRO A 8 -1.10 -1.47 -8.18
C PRO A 8 -2.34 -0.57 -8.24
N ASP A 9 -3.26 -0.78 -7.29
CA ASP A 9 -4.23 0.26 -6.96
C ASP A 9 -3.53 1.40 -6.22
N GLU A 10 -3.94 2.63 -6.49
CA GLU A 10 -3.53 3.82 -5.77
C GLU A 10 -4.75 4.49 -5.14
N TYR A 11 -4.63 4.84 -3.87
CA TYR A 11 -5.65 5.56 -3.12
C TYR A 11 -5.03 6.84 -2.57
N ARG A 12 -5.67 7.97 -2.82
CA ARG A 12 -5.24 9.27 -2.29
C ARG A 12 -6.30 9.79 -1.35
N LEU A 13 -5.87 10.20 -0.17
CA LEU A 13 -6.73 10.73 0.87
C LEU A 13 -6.20 12.08 1.33
N ASN A 14 -7.11 12.96 1.71
CA ASN A 14 -6.77 14.16 2.46
C ASN A 14 -6.48 13.80 3.93
N TYR A 15 -6.04 14.79 4.71
CA TYR A 15 -5.79 14.62 6.14
C TYR A 15 -7.04 14.19 6.96
N TRP A 16 -8.25 14.37 6.43
CA TRP A 16 -9.47 13.97 7.14
C TRP A 16 -9.91 12.53 6.83
N CYS A 17 -9.28 11.88 5.84
CA CYS A 17 -9.55 10.49 5.44
C CYS A 17 -11.01 10.22 5.01
N GLU A 18 -11.75 11.24 4.56
CA GLU A 18 -13.21 11.13 4.35
C GLU A 18 -13.57 10.40 3.06
N GLU A 19 -13.01 10.82 1.92
CA GLU A 19 -13.29 10.26 0.60
C GLU A 19 -11.98 9.98 -0.17
N PRO A 20 -11.63 8.70 -0.40
CA PRO A 20 -10.44 8.35 -1.17
C PRO A 20 -10.68 8.54 -2.67
N GLU A 21 -9.80 9.29 -3.32
CA GLU A 21 -9.61 9.21 -4.77
C GLU A 21 -8.93 7.88 -5.12
N LYS A 22 -9.38 7.21 -6.18
CA LYS A 22 -8.95 5.84 -6.49
C LYS A 22 -8.52 5.71 -7.94
N ARG A 23 -7.34 5.14 -8.15
CA ARG A 23 -6.85 4.68 -9.45
C ARG A 23 -6.67 3.17 -9.38
N ILE A 24 -7.54 2.43 -10.06
CA ILE A 24 -7.54 0.96 -10.00
C ILE A 24 -6.53 0.42 -11.01
N GLY A 25 -5.50 -0.26 -10.52
CA GLY A 25 -4.43 -0.83 -11.34
C GLY A 25 -4.86 -2.11 -12.06
N ARG A 26 -4.09 -2.52 -13.07
CA ARG A 26 -4.37 -3.73 -13.85
C ARG A 26 -4.13 -5.02 -13.09
N LYS A 27 -3.16 -5.05 -12.16
CA LYS A 27 -2.89 -6.20 -11.27
C LYS A 27 -2.70 -7.52 -12.04
N GLU A 28 -1.90 -7.48 -13.11
CA GLU A 28 -1.73 -8.58 -14.10
C GLU A 28 -0.97 -9.80 -13.56
N GLY A 29 -0.50 -9.74 -12.33
CA GLY A 29 0.03 -10.90 -11.62
C GLY A 29 0.31 -10.60 -10.16
N LYS A 30 0.79 -11.61 -9.45
CA LYS A 30 1.18 -11.51 -8.04
C LYS A 30 2.37 -12.41 -7.74
N THR A 31 3.22 -11.96 -6.82
CA THR A 31 4.27 -12.80 -6.26
C THR A 31 3.71 -13.58 -5.08
N ILE A 32 3.87 -14.91 -5.08
CA ILE A 32 3.46 -15.79 -3.98
C ILE A 32 4.67 -16.55 -3.42
N ALA A 33 4.59 -16.95 -2.15
CA ALA A 33 5.60 -17.79 -1.52
C ALA A 33 5.46 -19.25 -2.01
N LYS A 34 6.58 -19.89 -2.33
CA LYS A 34 6.61 -21.32 -2.66
C LYS A 34 6.70 -22.16 -1.39
N ILE A 35 6.05 -23.33 -1.39
CA ILE A 35 6.17 -24.30 -0.30
C ILE A 35 7.61 -24.79 -0.10
N THR A 36 8.42 -24.80 -1.17
CA THR A 36 9.83 -25.21 -1.16
C THR A 36 10.79 -24.09 -0.73
N GLY A 37 10.27 -22.92 -0.35
CA GLY A 37 11.06 -21.71 -0.13
C GLY A 37 11.25 -20.87 -1.41
N GLY A 38 11.55 -19.58 -1.20
CA GLY A 38 11.58 -18.58 -2.27
C GLY A 38 10.18 -18.13 -2.70
N THR A 39 10.12 -17.46 -3.85
CA THR A 39 8.88 -16.93 -4.42
C THR A 39 8.71 -17.30 -5.89
N GLU A 40 7.48 -17.21 -6.38
CA GLU A 40 7.16 -17.20 -7.80
C GLU A 40 6.23 -16.08 -8.16
N PHE A 41 6.35 -15.62 -9.40
CA PHE A 41 5.37 -14.75 -10.01
C PHE A 41 4.31 -15.60 -10.71
N VAL A 42 3.05 -15.34 -10.39
CA VAL A 42 1.89 -15.98 -11.01
C VAL A 42 1.09 -14.92 -11.73
N GLU A 43 0.91 -15.09 -13.04
CA GLU A 43 0.05 -14.23 -13.85
C GLU A 43 -1.41 -14.41 -13.45
N SER A 44 -2.14 -13.29 -13.37
CA SER A 44 -3.58 -13.28 -13.10
C SER A 44 -4.32 -13.47 -14.41
N VAL A 45 -4.77 -14.70 -14.71
CA VAL A 45 -5.60 -14.97 -15.90
C VAL A 45 -6.99 -14.37 -15.69
N GLY A 46 -7.21 -13.21 -16.29
CA GLY A 46 -8.42 -12.39 -16.10
C GLY A 46 -8.10 -11.20 -15.20
N THR A 47 -8.16 -10.00 -15.78
CA THR A 47 -7.96 -8.74 -15.07
C THR A 47 -9.06 -8.58 -14.03
N THR A 48 -8.77 -8.87 -12.77
CA THR A 48 -9.60 -8.38 -11.68
C THR A 48 -9.36 -6.88 -11.58
N LYS A 49 -10.09 -6.10 -12.38
CA LYS A 49 -10.22 -4.63 -12.23
C LYS A 49 -10.99 -4.26 -10.95
N CYS A 50 -11.09 -5.18 -10.01
CA CYS A 50 -11.67 -4.96 -8.71
C CYS A 50 -10.65 -4.22 -7.84
N GLN A 51 -11.19 -3.36 -6.99
CA GLN A 51 -10.46 -2.69 -5.94
C GLN A 51 -9.91 -3.74 -4.96
N VAL A 52 -8.64 -3.62 -4.55
CA VAL A 52 -8.00 -4.59 -3.64
C VAL A 52 -8.45 -4.40 -2.20
N LEU A 53 -8.54 -3.16 -1.73
CA LEU A 53 -9.02 -2.83 -0.38
C LEU A 53 -10.46 -2.34 -0.45
N THR A 54 -11.27 -2.59 0.58
CA THR A 54 -12.55 -1.89 0.73
C THR A 54 -12.33 -0.45 1.18
N ASP A 55 -13.32 0.42 1.01
CA ASP A 55 -13.22 1.83 1.46
C ASP A 55 -13.02 1.94 2.97
N GLU A 56 -13.60 1.02 3.75
CA GLU A 56 -13.34 0.91 5.18
C GLU A 56 -11.87 0.58 5.47
N ASN A 57 -11.29 -0.38 4.76
CA ASN A 57 -9.89 -0.76 4.95
C ASN A 57 -8.92 0.33 4.48
N ILE A 58 -9.28 1.09 3.43
CA ILE A 58 -8.50 2.27 3.00
C ILE A 58 -8.46 3.30 4.13
N ARG A 59 -9.61 3.61 4.76
CA ARG A 59 -9.66 4.55 5.89
C ARG A 59 -8.92 4.04 7.11
N LYS A 60 -9.07 2.75 7.44
CA LYS A 60 -8.33 2.09 8.54
C LYS A 60 -6.83 2.24 8.35
N LEU A 61 -6.32 1.99 7.14
CA LEU A 61 -4.90 2.15 6.82
C LEU A 61 -4.46 3.62 6.88
N ALA A 62 -5.26 4.56 6.37
CA ALA A 62 -4.93 5.99 6.40
C ALA A 62 -4.78 6.52 7.84
N LEU A 63 -5.65 6.10 8.76
CA LEU A 63 -5.55 6.44 10.18
C LEU A 63 -4.29 5.85 10.83
N LEU A 64 -3.85 4.65 10.42
CA LEU A 64 -2.60 4.06 10.89
C LEU A 64 -1.39 4.88 10.39
N ILE A 65 -1.40 5.29 9.13
CA ILE A 65 -0.36 6.15 8.53
C ILE A 65 -0.27 7.49 9.26
N GLN A 66 -1.40 8.12 9.61
CA GLN A 66 -1.41 9.36 10.39
C GLN A 66 -0.78 9.18 11.77
N ARG A 67 -1.10 8.10 12.47
CA ARG A 67 -0.47 7.80 13.77
C ARG A 67 1.04 7.63 13.63
N ILE A 68 1.52 7.06 12.52
CA ILE A 68 2.96 6.93 12.25
C ILE A 68 3.58 8.30 11.99
N PHE A 69 2.91 9.14 11.19
CA PHE A 69 3.33 10.53 10.95
C PHE A 69 3.46 11.34 12.24
N ASP A 70 2.49 11.22 13.14
CA ASP A 70 2.51 11.92 14.42
C ASP A 70 3.61 11.36 15.35
N SER A 71 3.75 10.03 15.43
CA SER A 71 4.62 9.38 16.41
C SER A 71 6.10 9.30 16.00
N LEU A 72 6.38 9.00 14.73
CA LEU A 72 7.75 8.89 14.20
C LEU A 72 8.20 10.17 13.50
N GLY A 73 7.26 10.90 12.90
CA GLY A 73 7.53 12.14 12.18
C GLY A 73 7.34 13.41 12.99
N ALA A 74 6.90 13.30 14.25
CA ALA A 74 6.50 14.43 15.09
C ALA A 74 5.46 15.36 14.43
N GLY A 75 4.65 14.83 13.50
CA GLY A 75 3.68 15.62 12.75
C GLY A 75 4.29 16.55 11.69
N GLU A 76 5.57 16.40 11.37
CA GLU A 76 6.27 17.26 10.41
C GLU A 76 6.96 16.46 9.29
N LEU A 77 7.56 15.33 9.63
CA LEU A 77 8.30 14.51 8.67
C LEU A 77 7.43 13.38 8.14
N HIS A 78 7.33 13.26 6.81
CA HIS A 78 6.62 12.15 6.18
C HIS A 78 7.46 10.86 6.17
N GLN A 79 6.79 9.72 6.41
CA GLN A 79 7.41 8.40 6.34
C GLN A 79 7.06 7.71 5.04
N ASP A 80 8.04 6.98 4.50
CA ASP A 80 7.80 5.92 3.53
C ASP A 80 7.50 4.62 4.29
N ILE A 81 6.33 4.04 4.06
CA ILE A 81 5.77 2.97 4.88
C ILE A 81 5.43 1.77 4.00
N GLU A 82 6.02 0.63 4.33
CA GLU A 82 5.63 -0.66 3.79
C GLU A 82 4.73 -1.41 4.77
N TRP A 83 3.66 -1.98 4.23
CA TRP A 83 2.63 -2.68 5.01
C TRP A 83 2.15 -3.94 4.29
N VAL A 84 1.60 -4.87 5.05
CA VAL A 84 0.93 -6.08 4.56
C VAL A 84 -0.46 -6.21 5.18
N PHE A 85 -1.38 -6.85 4.47
CA PHE A 85 -2.75 -7.11 4.92
C PHE A 85 -3.02 -8.61 4.85
N ASP A 86 -3.46 -9.21 5.95
CA ASP A 86 -3.74 -10.65 6.04
C ASP A 86 -5.21 -11.01 5.71
N GLY A 87 -6.04 -10.01 5.41
CA GLY A 87 -7.49 -10.15 5.23
C GLY A 87 -8.31 -9.49 6.34
N GLU A 88 -7.69 -9.18 7.48
CA GLU A 88 -8.33 -8.60 8.66
C GLU A 88 -7.52 -7.41 9.23
N ASN A 89 -6.21 -7.58 9.33
CA ASN A 89 -5.29 -6.68 10.01
C ASN A 89 -4.15 -6.21 9.11
N PHE A 90 -3.74 -4.98 9.34
CA PHE A 90 -2.56 -4.39 8.72
C PHE A 90 -1.36 -4.58 9.63
N THR A 91 -0.27 -5.08 9.09
CA THR A 91 1.04 -5.15 9.77
C THR A 91 2.02 -4.25 9.04
N LEU A 92 2.72 -3.38 9.78
CA LEU A 92 3.80 -2.55 9.26
C LEU A 92 5.07 -3.39 9.19
N VAL A 93 5.68 -3.47 8.02
CA VAL A 93 6.93 -4.22 7.82
C VAL A 93 8.14 -3.29 7.75
N GLN A 94 7.94 -2.04 7.34
CA GLN A 94 8.96 -0.99 7.35
C GLN A 94 8.31 0.39 7.51
N ALA A 95 8.97 1.29 8.24
CA ALA A 95 8.66 2.72 8.26
C ALA A 95 9.97 3.50 8.33
N GLY A 96 10.31 4.20 7.26
CA GLY A 96 11.54 5.00 7.16
C GLY A 96 11.21 6.45 6.85
N ASN A 97 12.18 7.35 7.05
CA ASN A 97 12.03 8.74 6.62
C ASN A 97 11.96 8.77 5.09
N GLY A 98 10.89 9.33 4.53
CA GLY A 98 10.79 9.51 3.08
C GLY A 98 11.74 10.61 2.63
N VAL A 99 12.73 10.30 1.81
CA VAL A 99 13.41 11.34 1.03
C VAL A 99 12.48 11.66 -0.13
N ALA A 100 11.87 12.85 -0.12
CA ALA A 100 11.24 13.39 -1.30
C ALA A 100 12.33 13.56 -2.38
N LEU A 101 12.42 12.61 -3.32
CA LEU A 101 13.10 12.85 -4.59
C LEU A 101 12.24 13.85 -5.37
N VAL A 102 12.47 15.13 -5.13
CA VAL A 102 11.96 16.23 -5.95
C VAL A 102 12.68 16.14 -7.30
N HIS A 103 12.06 15.52 -8.29
CA HIS A 103 12.43 15.75 -9.68
C HIS A 103 11.82 17.09 -10.12
N PHE A 104 12.69 18.03 -10.50
CA PHE A 104 12.32 19.20 -11.30
C PHE A 104 11.99 18.79 -12.74
#